data_AF-A0A9J7GQC7-F1
#
_entry.id   AF-A0A9J7GQC7-F1
#
_cell.length_a   1.000
_cell.length_b   1.000
_cell.length_c   1.000
_cell.angle_alpha   90.00
_cell.angle_beta   90.00
_cell.angle_gamma   90.00
#
_symmetry.space_group_name_H-M   'P 1'
#
loop_
_entity.id
_entity.type
_entity.pdbx_description
1 polymer ?
#
loop_
_entity_poly.entity_id
_entity_poly.type
_entity_poly.pdbx_seq_one_letter_code
_entity_poly.pdbx_strand_id
1 'polypeptide(L)'
;MAGKKSPGKSGGFWRTPLIPALGRQRQGDLCEFEGNLVSRASSKTAKATQRNPVLKNQKKKKKKKSSGRQPLLFLGLLVTVAAIHLIACPYTKVEESFNLQATHDLLYHQLDIDKYDHHEFPGVVPRTFLGPLLIAVFSSPVVYVLSLLEMSKFYSQLTVLPVLTAWLQHRWALFVWLSAFAIIGFRAELCMLLGLMLLLTLYQRRLSVARLFQHAIPAGILCLGLTVAVDSYFWRYLVWPEGEVLWYNTVLNKSSNWGTSPLLWYFYSALPRGLGCSLLFIPLGVVDRRTHALALPNLGFVALYSLLPHKELRFIIYTFPALNIMAARGCTYILNNYKKSWLYKMGTLLVIGHIMVNVAYTATSLYVSHFNYPGGVAMQRLHELVPPQTDLVFLDVLLHIDVAAAQTGVSRFLQVNEGWRYDKREDVQPGAEGMLDYTHILMEAAPGHLALYRDTHRVLASIEGTTGVSLTLTKLPPFDVNLQTKLVLLERLLRPA
;
A
#
# COMPACT_ATOMS: atom_id res chain seq x y z
N MET A 1 -2.10 -43.18 -74.71
CA MET A 1 -2.61 -43.55 -73.37
C MET A 1 -1.82 -42.73 -72.35
N ALA A 2 -2.32 -41.54 -71.98
CA ALA A 2 -3.08 -41.26 -70.75
C ALA A 2 -2.26 -41.58 -69.49
N GLY A 3 -1.91 -40.67 -68.58
CA GLY A 3 -2.39 -39.32 -68.26
C GLY A 3 -2.56 -39.23 -66.74
N LYS A 4 -2.08 -38.17 -66.08
CA LYS A 4 -2.56 -37.74 -64.75
C LYS A 4 -2.19 -36.27 -64.46
N LYS A 5 -3.12 -35.61 -63.77
CA LYS A 5 -3.36 -34.16 -63.61
C LYS A 5 -2.61 -33.51 -62.43
N SER A 6 -2.17 -32.25 -62.68
CA SER A 6 -2.30 -30.96 -61.92
C SER A 6 -1.92 -30.87 -60.42
N PRO A 7 -1.41 -29.72 -59.92
CA PRO A 7 -2.18 -28.45 -59.78
C PRO A 7 -1.40 -27.11 -60.01
N GLY A 8 -2.10 -25.98 -60.22
CA GLY A 8 -1.57 -24.64 -59.86
C GLY A 8 -2.06 -23.36 -60.59
N LYS A 9 -2.63 -22.44 -59.78
CA LYS A 9 -2.41 -20.97 -59.71
C LYS A 9 -3.04 -19.93 -60.68
N SER A 10 -3.28 -18.78 -60.03
CA SER A 10 -3.81 -17.43 -60.32
C SER A 10 -3.11 -16.55 -61.38
N GLY A 11 -3.85 -15.57 -61.94
CA GLY A 11 -3.33 -14.22 -62.25
C GLY A 11 -3.94 -13.47 -63.44
N GLY A 12 -4.44 -12.25 -63.21
CA GLY A 12 -4.33 -11.07 -64.10
C GLY A 12 -5.42 -10.83 -65.17
N PHE A 13 -6.19 -9.73 -65.02
CA PHE A 13 -7.10 -9.19 -66.03
C PHE A 13 -6.80 -7.70 -66.33
N TRP A 14 -7.14 -7.27 -67.54
CA TRP A 14 -6.55 -6.21 -68.38
C TRP A 14 -6.84 -4.72 -68.05
N ARG A 15 -6.09 -3.83 -68.75
CA ARG A 15 -6.05 -2.36 -68.73
C ARG A 15 -7.06 -1.63 -69.67
N THR A 16 -7.47 -0.41 -69.26
CA THR A 16 -7.77 0.87 -70.02
C THR A 16 -9.14 1.09 -70.77
N PRO A 17 -9.58 2.34 -71.14
CA PRO A 17 -10.04 3.49 -70.30
C PRO A 17 -11.28 4.35 -70.80
N LEU A 18 -11.84 5.20 -69.91
CA LEU A 18 -12.47 6.58 -69.99
C LEU A 18 -13.67 7.04 -70.91
N ILE A 19 -14.81 7.42 -70.24
CA ILE A 19 -15.68 8.67 -70.26
C ILE A 19 -16.51 9.07 -71.53
N PRO A 20 -17.75 9.70 -71.51
CA PRO A 20 -18.50 10.42 -70.43
C PRO A 20 -20.02 10.14 -70.26
N ALA A 21 -20.55 10.31 -69.03
CA ALA A 21 -21.95 10.70 -68.79
C ALA A 21 -22.13 11.24 -67.35
N LEU A 22 -21.91 12.53 -67.12
CA LEU A 22 -22.15 13.18 -65.82
C LEU A 22 -22.58 14.63 -66.04
N GLY A 23 -23.89 14.84 -66.20
CA GLY A 23 -24.46 16.18 -66.40
C GLY A 23 -25.87 16.40 -65.82
N ARG A 24 -26.58 15.38 -65.34
CA ARG A 24 -27.97 15.54 -64.82
C ARG A 24 -28.18 15.21 -63.34
N GLN A 25 -27.21 14.60 -62.67
CA GLN A 25 -27.40 14.12 -61.29
C GLN A 25 -27.09 15.17 -60.21
N ARG A 26 -26.41 16.28 -60.54
CA ARG A 26 -26.02 17.31 -59.55
C ARG A 26 -27.12 18.32 -59.17
N GLN A 27 -28.22 18.41 -59.92
CA GLN A 27 -29.21 19.47 -59.70
C GLN A 27 -30.34 19.07 -58.74
N GLY A 28 -30.64 17.77 -58.62
CA GLY A 28 -31.56 17.24 -57.60
C GLY A 28 -30.97 17.30 -56.18
N ASP A 29 -29.69 16.96 -56.04
CA ASP A 29 -29.01 16.91 -54.74
C ASP A 29 -28.81 18.29 -54.09
N LEU A 30 -28.75 19.38 -54.87
CA LEU A 30 -28.64 20.74 -54.32
C LEU A 30 -29.97 21.24 -53.70
N CYS A 31 -31.12 20.94 -54.33
CA CYS A 31 -32.42 21.34 -53.80
C CYS A 31 -32.78 20.57 -52.50
N GLU A 32 -32.39 19.30 -52.42
CA GLU A 32 -32.61 18.48 -51.22
C GLU A 32 -31.67 18.87 -50.06
N PHE A 33 -30.50 19.44 -50.37
CA PHE A 33 -29.57 19.99 -49.38
C PHE A 33 -30.04 21.34 -48.82
N GLU A 34 -30.58 22.24 -49.66
CA GLU A 34 -31.13 23.53 -49.21
C GLU A 34 -32.40 23.38 -48.38
N GLY A 35 -33.32 22.47 -48.74
CA GLY A 35 -34.53 22.18 -47.95
C GLY A 35 -34.22 21.64 -46.53
N ASN A 36 -33.16 20.84 -46.39
CA ASN A 36 -32.72 20.31 -45.10
C ASN A 36 -31.95 21.33 -44.24
N LEU A 37 -31.37 22.37 -44.85
CA LEU A 37 -30.74 23.48 -44.15
C LEU A 37 -31.77 24.44 -43.55
N VAL A 38 -32.88 24.72 -44.25
CA VAL A 38 -33.96 25.59 -43.78
C VAL A 38 -34.76 24.96 -42.62
N SER A 39 -35.01 23.65 -42.66
CA SER A 39 -35.70 22.94 -41.55
C SER A 39 -34.83 22.82 -40.28
N ARG A 40 -33.51 22.68 -40.44
CA ARG A 40 -32.53 22.70 -39.33
C ARG A 40 -32.27 24.10 -38.78
N ALA A 41 -32.40 25.14 -39.59
CA ALA A 41 -32.32 26.52 -39.13
C ALA A 41 -33.52 26.87 -38.25
N SER A 42 -34.76 26.60 -38.72
CA SER A 42 -35.99 26.91 -37.99
C SER A 42 -36.14 26.16 -36.65
N SER A 43 -35.71 24.89 -36.59
CA SER A 43 -35.72 24.10 -35.34
C SER A 43 -34.62 24.51 -34.34
N LYS A 44 -33.55 25.17 -34.79
CA LYS A 44 -32.52 25.78 -33.93
C LYS A 44 -32.96 27.15 -33.39
N THR A 45 -33.69 27.95 -34.17
CA THR A 45 -34.27 29.22 -33.70
C THR A 45 -35.40 28.99 -32.69
N ALA A 46 -36.26 27.97 -32.89
CA ALA A 46 -37.31 27.64 -31.92
C ALA A 46 -36.77 27.10 -30.57
N LYS A 47 -35.58 26.47 -30.55
CA LYS A 47 -34.90 26.02 -29.30
C LYS A 47 -34.00 27.10 -28.66
N ALA A 48 -33.77 28.22 -29.34
CA ALA A 48 -32.97 29.33 -28.83
C ALA A 48 -33.78 30.27 -27.93
N THR A 49 -35.10 30.40 -28.16
CA THR A 49 -35.96 31.37 -27.44
C THR A 49 -36.45 30.87 -26.06
N GLN A 50 -36.11 29.65 -25.64
CA GLN A 50 -36.48 29.11 -24.31
C GLN A 50 -35.27 28.57 -23.51
N ARG A 51 -34.10 29.22 -23.61
CA ARG A 51 -32.95 28.90 -22.73
C ARG A 51 -32.57 30.10 -21.89
N ASN A 52 -33.35 30.29 -20.83
CA ASN A 52 -33.16 31.31 -19.82
C ASN A 52 -31.70 31.29 -19.27
N PRO A 53 -30.85 32.29 -19.57
CA PRO A 53 -29.41 32.27 -19.26
C PRO A 53 -29.12 32.23 -17.76
N VAL A 54 -30.05 32.76 -16.94
CA VAL A 54 -30.00 32.72 -15.47
C VAL A 54 -30.07 31.27 -14.94
N LEU A 55 -30.96 30.43 -15.49
CA LEU A 55 -31.09 29.01 -15.13
C LEU A 55 -29.87 28.19 -15.55
N LYS A 56 -29.22 28.52 -16.68
CA LYS A 56 -27.96 27.90 -17.10
C LYS A 56 -26.80 28.27 -16.19
N ASN A 57 -26.70 29.54 -15.79
CA ASN A 57 -25.69 30.02 -14.85
C ASN A 57 -25.92 29.50 -13.43
N GLN A 58 -27.18 29.35 -12.99
CA GLN A 58 -27.51 28.69 -11.73
C GLN A 58 -27.24 27.18 -11.78
N LYS A 59 -27.54 26.48 -12.88
CA LYS A 59 -27.17 25.07 -13.06
C LYS A 59 -25.66 24.88 -13.12
N LYS A 60 -24.92 25.76 -13.81
CA LYS A 60 -23.44 25.75 -13.82
C LYS A 60 -22.87 26.08 -12.42
N LYS A 61 -23.40 27.07 -11.70
CA LYS A 61 -23.00 27.39 -10.32
C LYS A 61 -23.33 26.23 -9.36
N LYS A 62 -24.51 25.60 -9.46
CA LYS A 62 -24.86 24.38 -8.69
C LYS A 62 -23.95 23.21 -9.05
N LYS A 63 -23.62 22.97 -10.32
CA LYS A 63 -22.65 21.94 -10.75
C LYS A 63 -21.24 22.23 -10.24
N LYS A 64 -20.78 23.49 -10.27
CA LYS A 64 -19.48 23.90 -9.70
C LYS A 64 -19.45 23.74 -8.17
N LYS A 65 -20.51 24.16 -7.46
CA LYS A 65 -20.65 23.96 -5.99
C LYS A 65 -20.73 22.47 -5.61
N SER A 66 -21.42 21.66 -6.40
CA SER A 66 -21.51 20.20 -6.20
C SER A 66 -20.18 19.48 -6.49
N SER A 67 -19.47 19.88 -7.55
CA SER A 67 -18.18 19.33 -7.93
C SER A 67 -17.07 19.61 -6.92
N GLY A 68 -17.13 20.73 -6.18
CA GLY A 68 -16.17 21.02 -5.11
C GLY A 68 -16.44 20.25 -3.82
N ARG A 69 -17.71 19.95 -3.51
CA ARG A 69 -18.09 19.24 -2.27
C ARG A 69 -17.80 17.74 -2.31
N GLN A 70 -17.93 17.11 -3.47
CA GLN A 70 -17.66 15.66 -3.63
C GLN A 70 -16.23 15.25 -3.24
N PRO A 71 -15.15 15.87 -3.75
CA PRO A 71 -13.79 15.48 -3.38
C PRO A 71 -13.50 15.73 -1.89
N LEU A 72 -14.05 16.80 -1.31
CA LEU A 72 -13.94 17.07 0.14
C LEU A 72 -14.61 16.00 1.00
N LEU A 73 -15.79 15.51 0.61
CA LEU A 73 -16.47 14.42 1.32
C LEU A 73 -15.69 13.10 1.23
N PHE A 74 -15.14 12.77 0.06
CA PHE A 74 -14.30 11.57 -0.09
C PHE A 74 -13.00 11.67 0.70
N LEU A 75 -12.38 12.86 0.72
CA LEU A 75 -11.20 13.11 1.54
C LEU A 75 -11.53 12.98 3.02
N GLY A 76 -12.63 13.57 3.47
CA GLY A 76 -13.12 13.43 4.85
C GLY A 76 -13.31 11.96 5.24
N LEU A 77 -14.00 11.18 4.40
CA LEU A 77 -14.19 9.74 4.64
C LEU A 77 -12.85 8.99 4.74
N LEU A 78 -11.90 9.28 3.84
CA LEU A 78 -10.59 8.62 3.85
C LEU A 78 -9.81 8.94 5.12
N VAL A 79 -9.82 10.21 5.55
CA VAL A 79 -9.19 10.65 6.81
C VAL A 79 -9.86 9.97 8.01
N THR A 80 -11.20 9.92 8.05
CA THR A 80 -11.91 9.24 9.13
C THR A 80 -11.58 7.75 9.20
N VAL A 81 -11.54 7.06 8.06
CA VAL A 81 -11.17 5.64 8.01
C VAL A 81 -9.73 5.44 8.48
N ALA A 82 -8.79 6.27 8.03
CA ALA A 82 -7.41 6.21 8.49
C ALA A 82 -7.31 6.43 10.01
N ALA A 83 -8.00 7.44 10.55
CA ALA A 83 -8.03 7.72 11.99
C ALA A 83 -8.61 6.54 12.79
N ILE A 84 -9.68 5.89 12.31
CA ILE A 84 -10.22 4.69 12.95
C ILE A 84 -9.18 3.57 13.02
N HIS A 85 -8.40 3.35 11.95
CA HIS A 85 -7.36 2.33 11.96
C HIS A 85 -6.23 2.65 12.94
N LEU A 86 -5.82 3.93 13.02
CA LEU A 86 -4.79 4.38 13.96
C LEU A 86 -5.24 4.23 15.42
N ILE A 87 -6.50 4.60 15.72
CA ILE A 87 -7.05 4.48 17.08
C ILE A 87 -7.23 3.00 17.46
N ALA A 88 -7.70 2.16 16.52
CA ALA A 88 -7.93 0.75 16.79
C ALA A 88 -6.63 -0.05 16.91
N CYS A 89 -5.58 0.29 16.15
CA CYS A 89 -4.29 -0.38 16.15
C CYS A 89 -3.16 0.66 16.23
N PRO A 90 -2.88 1.23 17.42
CA PRO A 90 -1.89 2.29 17.58
C PRO A 90 -0.45 1.78 17.53
N TYR A 91 -0.25 0.46 17.57
CA TYR A 91 1.06 -0.17 17.60
C TYR A 91 1.53 -0.60 16.21
N THR A 92 2.85 -0.65 16.02
CA THR A 92 3.49 -0.95 14.74
C THR A 92 4.12 -2.33 14.69
N LYS A 93 4.19 -2.94 13.51
CA LYS A 93 4.94 -4.19 13.31
C LYS A 93 6.44 -3.93 13.09
N VAL A 94 7.24 -4.99 13.22
CA VAL A 94 8.70 -4.98 13.04
C VAL A 94 9.16 -4.26 11.78
N GLU A 95 8.39 -4.31 10.70
CA GLU A 95 8.88 -3.74 9.48
C GLU A 95 8.78 -2.21 9.53
N GLU A 96 7.80 -1.68 10.24
CA GLU A 96 7.57 -0.24 10.47
C GLU A 96 8.44 0.33 11.58
N SER A 97 9.00 -0.54 12.44
CA SER A 97 9.76 -0.15 13.63
C SER A 97 10.91 0.80 13.29
N PHE A 98 11.76 0.49 12.30
CA PHE A 98 12.89 1.36 11.96
C PHE A 98 12.44 2.79 11.65
N ASN A 99 11.42 2.96 10.81
CA ASN A 99 10.95 4.29 10.43
C ASN A 99 10.34 5.02 11.63
N LEU A 100 9.65 4.30 12.51
CA LEU A 100 9.06 4.87 13.72
C LEU A 100 10.14 5.32 14.70
N GLN A 101 11.13 4.47 14.98
CA GLN A 101 12.26 4.79 15.86
C GLN A 101 13.10 5.93 15.29
N ALA A 102 13.43 5.91 13.99
CA ALA A 102 14.15 6.99 13.35
C ALA A 102 13.37 8.33 13.39
N THR A 103 12.04 8.29 13.27
CA THR A 103 11.20 9.49 13.39
C THR A 103 11.21 10.01 14.82
N HIS A 104 11.09 9.13 15.81
CA HIS A 104 11.25 9.48 17.22
C HIS A 104 12.59 10.18 17.44
N ASP A 105 13.69 9.57 17.01
CA ASP A 105 15.03 10.08 17.27
C ASP A 105 15.27 11.44 16.59
N LEU A 106 14.76 11.64 15.38
CA LEU A 106 14.79 12.94 14.70
C LEU A 106 13.99 14.03 15.44
N LEU A 107 12.88 13.67 16.09
CA LEU A 107 12.03 14.62 16.81
C LEU A 107 12.58 14.96 18.18
N TYR A 108 13.09 13.98 18.93
CA TYR A 108 13.53 14.14 20.32
C TYR A 108 15.04 14.35 20.47
N HIS A 109 15.87 13.66 19.67
CA HIS A 109 17.33 13.76 19.73
C HIS A 109 17.93 14.69 18.66
N GLN A 110 17.21 14.94 17.56
CA GLN A 110 17.50 15.94 16.53
C GLN A 110 18.86 15.79 15.82
N LEU A 111 19.93 16.34 16.40
CA LEU A 111 21.29 16.28 15.86
C LEU A 111 22.22 15.40 16.71
N ASP A 112 21.73 14.93 17.84
CA ASP A 112 22.47 14.03 18.74
C ASP A 112 22.37 12.59 18.23
N ILE A 113 23.13 12.31 17.15
CA ILE A 113 23.09 11.03 16.43
C ILE A 113 23.55 9.87 17.31
N ASP A 114 24.39 10.11 18.32
CA ASP A 114 24.88 9.05 19.21
C ASP A 114 23.75 8.35 19.98
N LYS A 115 22.61 9.01 20.17
CA LYS A 115 21.44 8.47 20.89
C LYS A 115 20.46 7.70 20.00
N TYR A 116 20.73 7.60 18.70
CA TYR A 116 19.76 7.02 17.78
C TYR A 116 19.71 5.48 17.90
N ASP A 117 18.51 4.94 17.80
CA ASP A 117 18.22 3.51 17.99
C ASP A 117 18.99 2.60 17.04
N HIS A 118 19.19 3.03 15.80
CA HIS A 118 19.83 2.22 14.77
C HIS A 118 21.33 2.02 15.00
N HIS A 119 21.98 2.80 15.87
CA HIS A 119 23.36 2.55 16.25
C HIS A 119 23.50 1.43 17.28
N GLU A 120 22.51 1.30 18.16
CA GLU A 120 22.45 0.24 19.16
C GLU A 120 21.82 -1.04 18.59
N PHE A 121 20.79 -0.88 17.74
CA PHE A 121 20.00 -1.96 17.15
C PHE A 121 19.86 -1.79 15.61
N PRO A 122 20.94 -1.99 14.82
CA PRO A 122 20.97 -1.67 13.38
C PRO A 122 20.09 -2.54 12.48
N GLY A 123 19.45 -3.60 13.01
CA GLY A 123 18.72 -4.56 12.19
C GLY A 123 19.60 -5.27 11.16
N VAL A 124 18.99 -6.10 10.30
CA VAL A 124 19.73 -6.99 9.39
C VAL A 124 20.30 -6.30 8.15
N VAL A 125 19.67 -5.20 7.74
CA VAL A 125 20.02 -4.41 6.54
C VAL A 125 19.65 -2.96 6.83
N PRO A 126 20.51 -1.98 6.45
CA PRO A 126 20.21 -0.57 6.65
C PRO A 126 18.95 -0.16 5.90
N ARG A 127 18.28 0.84 6.47
CA ARG A 127 17.03 1.41 5.96
C ARG A 127 17.21 2.91 5.77
N THR A 128 16.45 3.47 4.85
CA THR A 128 16.58 4.89 4.48
C THR A 128 15.94 5.82 5.52
N PHE A 129 16.66 6.89 5.87
CA PHE A 129 16.21 8.01 6.68
C PHE A 129 15.38 9.03 5.88
N LEU A 130 15.27 8.91 4.55
CA LEU A 130 14.49 9.86 3.74
C LEU A 130 13.03 9.94 4.16
N GLY A 131 12.40 8.79 4.45
CA GLY A 131 11.02 8.73 4.94
C GLY A 131 10.86 9.40 6.32
N PRO A 132 11.56 8.93 7.35
CA PRO A 132 11.57 9.52 8.69
C PRO A 132 11.87 11.03 8.71
N LEU A 133 12.84 11.48 7.91
CA LEU A 133 13.21 12.90 7.81
C LEU A 133 12.06 13.75 7.27
N LEU A 134 11.40 13.30 6.20
CA LEU A 134 10.23 14.01 5.67
C LEU A 134 9.12 14.09 6.72
N ILE A 135 8.85 12.99 7.42
CA ILE A 135 7.83 12.95 8.47
C ILE A 135 8.19 13.94 9.58
N ALA A 136 9.40 13.86 10.12
CA ALA A 136 9.88 14.73 11.19
C ALA A 136 9.84 16.20 10.81
N VAL A 137 10.22 16.58 9.58
CA VAL A 137 10.16 17.98 9.12
C VAL A 137 8.71 18.48 9.03
N PHE A 138 7.79 17.68 8.48
CA PHE A 138 6.39 18.08 8.35
C PHE A 138 5.62 17.98 9.67
N SER A 139 6.06 17.13 10.60
CA SER A 139 5.49 17.01 11.93
C SER A 139 6.11 17.97 12.94
N SER A 140 7.33 18.49 12.76
CA SER A 140 8.06 19.35 13.71
C SER A 140 7.30 20.63 14.17
N PRO A 141 6.59 21.40 13.32
CA PRO A 141 5.71 22.48 13.80
C PRO A 141 4.33 21.99 14.27
N VAL A 142 4.03 20.70 14.10
CA VAL A 142 2.73 20.08 14.37
C VAL A 142 2.80 19.03 15.48
N VAL A 143 3.95 18.78 16.12
CA VAL A 143 4.11 17.80 17.21
C VAL A 143 3.18 18.13 18.39
N TYR A 144 2.78 19.39 18.56
CA TYR A 144 1.81 19.79 19.59
C TYR A 144 0.33 19.51 19.22
N VAL A 145 0.02 19.32 17.93
CA VAL A 145 -1.37 19.15 17.43
C VAL A 145 -1.58 17.76 16.78
N LEU A 146 -0.51 17.02 16.47
CA LEU A 146 -0.54 15.76 15.71
C LEU A 146 0.09 14.55 16.43
N SER A 147 -0.02 14.47 17.75
CA SER A 147 0.12 13.19 18.48
C SER A 147 -0.96 12.15 18.12
N LEU A 148 -1.71 12.34 17.02
CA LEU A 148 -2.77 11.46 16.53
C LEU A 148 -2.54 10.92 15.10
N LEU A 149 -1.44 11.28 14.41
CA LEU A 149 -1.18 10.84 13.03
C LEU A 149 0.22 10.22 12.89
N GLU A 150 0.44 9.10 13.57
CA GLU A 150 1.56 8.21 13.24
C GLU A 150 1.28 7.52 11.91
N MET A 151 1.81 8.08 10.82
CA MET A 151 1.61 7.53 9.50
C MET A 151 2.59 6.36 9.24
N SER A 152 2.02 5.18 8.98
CA SER A 152 2.74 3.94 8.70
C SER A 152 3.20 3.84 7.24
N LYS A 153 3.73 2.67 6.83
CA LYS A 153 4.35 2.37 5.50
C LYS A 153 3.52 2.63 4.24
N PHE A 154 2.33 3.22 4.37
CA PHE A 154 1.52 3.73 3.26
C PHE A 154 2.20 4.82 2.42
N TYR A 155 3.33 5.40 2.84
CA TYR A 155 4.08 6.38 2.03
C TYR A 155 4.42 5.86 0.63
N SER A 156 4.81 4.58 0.50
CA SER A 156 5.11 3.99 -0.81
C SER A 156 3.85 3.94 -1.71
N GLN A 157 2.66 3.80 -1.14
CA GLN A 157 1.42 3.90 -1.89
C GLN A 157 1.09 5.36 -2.24
N LEU A 158 1.32 6.29 -1.30
CA LEU A 158 1.15 7.73 -1.52
C LEU A 158 2.12 8.30 -2.56
N THR A 159 3.28 7.67 -2.80
CA THR A 159 4.20 8.04 -3.90
C THR A 159 3.81 7.38 -5.22
N VAL A 160 3.35 6.11 -5.20
CA VAL A 160 2.90 5.40 -6.41
C VAL A 160 1.64 6.02 -7.02
N LEU A 161 0.72 6.57 -6.23
CA LEU A 161 -0.50 7.22 -6.74
C LEU A 161 -0.23 8.45 -7.63
N PRO A 162 0.61 9.42 -7.22
CA PRO A 162 1.10 10.50 -8.07
C PRO A 162 1.81 10.01 -9.32
N VAL A 163 2.64 8.97 -9.23
CA VAL A 163 3.31 8.36 -10.39
C VAL A 163 2.27 7.82 -11.38
N LEU A 164 1.29 7.05 -10.90
CA LEU A 164 0.18 6.53 -11.70
C LEU A 164 -0.65 7.65 -12.32
N THR A 165 -0.89 8.72 -11.58
CA THR A 165 -1.61 9.90 -12.06
C THR A 165 -0.84 10.62 -13.16
N ALA A 166 0.47 10.81 -13.00
CA ALA A 166 1.33 11.40 -14.01
C ALA A 166 1.34 10.56 -15.29
N TRP A 167 1.39 9.23 -15.15
CA TRP A 167 1.31 8.28 -16.26
C TRP A 167 -0.03 8.37 -17.01
N LEU A 168 -1.16 8.36 -16.27
CA LEU A 168 -2.50 8.49 -16.83
C LEU A 168 -2.74 9.85 -17.51
N GLN A 169 -2.16 10.92 -16.96
CA GLN A 169 -2.22 12.27 -17.53
C GLN A 169 -1.21 12.51 -18.66
N HIS A 170 -0.42 11.50 -19.04
CA HIS A 170 0.60 11.59 -20.08
C HIS A 170 1.70 12.64 -19.79
N ARG A 171 1.95 12.92 -18.51
CA ARG A 171 3.02 13.81 -18.03
C ARG A 171 4.32 13.00 -17.87
N TRP A 172 4.93 12.62 -18.99
CA TRP A 172 6.03 11.64 -19.00
C TRP A 172 7.27 12.06 -18.21
N ALA A 173 7.66 13.33 -18.25
CA ALA A 173 8.79 13.83 -17.46
C ALA A 173 8.51 13.63 -15.96
N LEU A 174 7.37 14.11 -15.47
CA LEU A 174 6.95 13.94 -14.08
C LEU A 174 6.85 12.46 -13.69
N PHE A 175 6.34 11.60 -14.57
CA PHE A 175 6.31 10.16 -14.35
C PHE A 175 7.72 9.58 -14.15
N VAL A 176 8.70 9.93 -14.98
CA VAL A 176 10.08 9.45 -14.86
C VAL A 176 10.73 9.95 -13.56
N TRP A 177 10.59 11.24 -13.24
CA TRP A 177 11.16 11.83 -12.02
C TRP A 177 10.58 11.22 -10.75
N LEU A 178 9.25 11.10 -10.66
CA LEU A 178 8.60 10.48 -9.51
C LEU A 178 8.90 8.97 -9.41
N SER A 179 9.06 8.29 -10.55
CA SER A 179 9.45 6.87 -10.57
C SER A 179 10.88 6.68 -10.06
N ALA A 180 11.83 7.52 -10.50
CA ALA A 180 13.20 7.48 -10.00
C ALA A 180 13.26 7.72 -8.50
N PHE A 181 12.52 8.72 -8.00
CA PHE A 181 12.42 9.00 -6.57
C PHE A 181 11.82 7.84 -5.78
N ALA A 182 10.74 7.23 -6.28
CA ALA A 182 10.11 6.08 -5.62
C ALA A 182 11.00 4.82 -5.61
N ILE A 183 11.67 4.52 -6.72
CA ILE A 183 12.49 3.31 -6.87
C ILE A 183 13.81 3.43 -6.11
N ILE A 184 14.53 4.53 -6.28
CA ILE A 184 15.88 4.70 -5.75
C ILE A 184 15.85 5.10 -4.28
N GLY A 185 14.89 5.96 -3.90
CA GLY A 185 14.83 6.55 -2.57
C GLY A 185 13.96 5.80 -1.57
N PHE A 186 12.99 4.98 -2.02
CA PHE A 186 12.10 4.30 -1.08
C PHE A 186 12.07 2.80 -1.24
N ARG A 187 11.89 2.30 -2.48
CA ARG A 187 11.60 0.88 -2.71
C ARG A 187 12.03 0.40 -4.09
N ALA A 188 13.12 -0.35 -4.12
CA ALA A 188 13.65 -0.90 -5.35
C ALA A 188 12.68 -1.83 -6.08
N GLU A 189 11.77 -2.55 -5.39
CA GLU A 189 10.87 -3.51 -6.04
C GLU A 189 9.85 -2.86 -6.98
N LEU A 190 9.58 -1.56 -6.80
CA LEU A 190 8.70 -0.78 -7.68
C LEU A 190 9.24 -0.70 -9.12
N CYS A 191 10.53 -0.99 -9.33
CA CYS A 191 11.13 -1.02 -10.66
C CYS A 191 10.40 -2.00 -11.59
N MET A 192 9.85 -3.09 -11.08
CA MET A 192 9.10 -4.05 -11.89
C MET A 192 7.75 -3.46 -12.35
N LEU A 193 6.96 -2.91 -11.43
CA LEU A 193 5.65 -2.33 -11.76
C LEU A 193 5.79 -1.09 -12.65
N LEU A 194 6.62 -0.13 -12.23
CA LEU A 194 6.83 1.12 -12.95
C LEU A 194 7.61 0.90 -14.25
N GLY A 195 8.51 -0.09 -14.27
CA GLY A 195 9.20 -0.55 -15.47
C GLY A 195 8.24 -1.13 -16.49
N LEU A 196 7.28 -1.98 -16.09
CA LEU A 196 6.24 -2.47 -17.00
C LEU A 196 5.37 -1.34 -17.56
N MET A 197 5.02 -0.34 -16.74
CA MET A 197 4.31 0.86 -17.21
C MET A 197 5.13 1.68 -18.20
N LEU A 198 6.44 1.82 -17.96
CA LEU A 198 7.37 2.50 -18.87
C LEU A 198 7.51 1.73 -20.19
N LEU A 199 7.73 0.41 -20.13
CA LEU A 199 7.81 -0.46 -21.31
C LEU A 199 6.55 -0.36 -22.17
N LEU A 200 5.37 -0.35 -21.56
CA LEU A 200 4.10 -0.16 -22.27
C LEU A 200 4.05 1.21 -22.98
N THR A 201 4.56 2.27 -22.36
CA THR A 201 4.60 3.61 -23.00
C THR A 201 5.60 3.72 -24.14
N LEU A 202 6.75 3.03 -24.02
CA LEU A 202 7.76 2.94 -25.07
C LEU A 202 7.23 2.12 -26.25
N TYR A 203 6.59 0.98 -25.97
CA TYR A 203 5.93 0.14 -26.99
C TYR A 203 4.85 0.92 -27.76
N GLN A 204 4.04 1.72 -27.06
CA GLN A 204 3.04 2.59 -27.68
C GLN A 204 3.64 3.83 -28.37
N ARG A 205 4.98 3.99 -28.37
CA ARG A 205 5.72 5.15 -28.91
C ARG A 205 5.25 6.50 -28.37
N ARG A 206 4.71 6.53 -27.14
CA ARG A 206 4.26 7.78 -26.49
C ARG A 206 5.40 8.59 -25.87
N LEU A 207 6.50 7.90 -25.55
CA LEU A 207 7.74 8.49 -25.05
C LEU A 207 8.89 8.01 -25.94
N SER A 208 9.76 8.93 -26.39
CA SER A 208 10.96 8.57 -27.15
C SER A 208 12.08 8.18 -26.20
N VAL A 209 12.92 7.22 -26.62
CA VAL A 209 14.08 6.74 -25.84
C VAL A 209 15.03 7.88 -25.48
N ALA A 210 15.26 8.83 -26.40
CA ALA A 210 16.07 10.01 -26.12
C ALA A 210 15.50 10.88 -24.98
N ARG A 211 14.17 11.15 -24.99
CA ARG A 211 13.51 11.92 -23.92
C ARG A 211 13.47 11.16 -22.61
N LEU A 212 13.40 9.83 -22.65
CA LEU A 212 13.53 9.00 -21.46
C LEU A 212 14.90 9.22 -20.81
N PHE A 213 16.00 9.06 -21.55
CA PHE A 213 17.34 9.24 -20.98
C PHE A 213 17.61 10.68 -20.50
N GLN A 214 17.10 11.68 -21.22
CA GLN A 214 17.18 13.09 -20.81
C GLN A 214 16.58 13.37 -19.43
N HIS A 215 15.57 12.62 -19.00
CA HIS A 215 14.98 12.77 -17.68
C HIS A 215 15.46 11.70 -16.69
N ALA A 216 15.66 10.47 -17.13
CA ALA A 216 16.03 9.35 -16.28
C ALA A 216 17.45 9.49 -15.71
N ILE A 217 18.42 9.96 -16.51
CA ILE A 217 19.80 10.11 -16.04
C ILE A 217 19.90 11.22 -14.97
N PRO A 218 19.41 12.45 -15.19
CA PRO A 218 19.44 13.47 -14.14
C PRO A 218 18.62 13.10 -12.92
N ALA A 219 17.43 12.49 -13.10
CA ALA A 219 16.61 12.03 -12.00
C ALA A 219 17.30 10.95 -11.18
N GLY A 220 17.95 9.99 -11.85
CA GLY A 220 18.71 8.93 -11.21
C GLY A 220 19.88 9.46 -10.40
N ILE A 221 20.70 10.34 -10.99
CA ILE A 221 21.85 10.95 -10.29
C ILE A 221 21.38 11.77 -9.08
N LEU A 222 20.34 12.60 -9.24
CA LEU A 222 19.84 13.43 -8.15
C LEU A 222 19.25 12.59 -7.02
N CYS A 223 18.41 11.60 -7.34
CA CYS A 223 17.78 10.75 -6.32
C CYS A 223 18.81 9.87 -5.62
N LEU A 224 19.78 9.31 -6.36
CA LEU A 224 20.86 8.51 -5.79
C LEU A 224 21.77 9.36 -4.90
N GLY A 225 22.17 10.54 -5.38
CA GLY A 225 22.96 11.49 -4.59
C GLY A 225 22.24 11.90 -3.30
N LEU A 226 20.93 12.11 -3.36
CA LEU A 226 20.12 12.44 -2.18
C LEU A 226 20.07 11.31 -1.15
N THR A 227 19.72 10.08 -1.55
CA THR A 227 19.68 8.93 -0.62
C THR A 227 21.07 8.65 -0.05
N VAL A 228 22.11 8.61 -0.89
CA VAL A 228 23.47 8.36 -0.40
C VAL A 228 23.93 9.45 0.56
N ALA A 229 23.68 10.73 0.27
CA ALA A 229 24.10 11.81 1.16
C ALA A 229 23.37 11.79 2.51
N VAL A 230 22.04 11.63 2.49
CA VAL A 230 21.22 11.60 3.72
C VAL A 230 21.52 10.34 4.53
N ASP A 231 21.49 9.18 3.89
CA ASP A 231 21.63 7.91 4.58
C ASP A 231 23.06 7.71 5.10
N SER A 232 24.08 8.10 4.34
CA SER A 232 25.47 7.99 4.82
C SER A 232 25.77 8.92 6.00
N TYR A 233 25.07 10.05 6.10
CA TYR A 233 25.18 10.93 7.25
C TYR A 233 24.65 10.26 8.53
N PHE A 234 23.45 9.68 8.48
CA PHE A 234 22.85 9.02 9.65
C PHE A 234 23.48 7.67 9.98
N TRP A 235 23.91 6.91 8.97
CA TRP A 235 24.58 5.62 9.17
C TRP A 235 26.07 5.75 9.52
N ARG A 236 26.68 6.94 9.34
CA ARG A 236 28.11 7.22 9.58
C ARG A 236 29.10 6.46 8.68
N TYR A 237 28.61 5.78 7.65
CA TYR A 237 29.41 5.16 6.61
C TYR A 237 28.71 5.32 5.26
N LEU A 238 29.46 5.21 4.17
CA LEU A 238 28.91 5.35 2.82
C LEU A 238 27.92 4.21 2.54
N VAL A 239 26.64 4.53 2.41
CA VAL A 239 25.57 3.54 2.24
C VAL A 239 24.51 3.99 1.24
N TRP A 240 24.03 3.03 0.45
CA TRP A 240 22.78 3.14 -0.30
C TRP A 240 21.83 2.05 0.20
N PRO A 241 20.89 2.37 1.12
CA PRO A 241 20.08 1.36 1.80
C PRO A 241 19.30 0.46 0.84
N GLU A 242 18.62 1.04 -0.15
CA GLU A 242 17.86 0.27 -1.14
C GLU A 242 18.75 -0.61 -2.04
N GLY A 243 19.98 -0.16 -2.30
CA GLY A 243 20.99 -0.96 -3.00
C GLY A 243 21.42 -2.19 -2.21
N GLU A 244 21.67 -2.03 -0.91
CA GLU A 244 21.99 -3.15 -0.02
C GLU A 244 20.82 -4.12 0.16
N VAL A 245 19.59 -3.61 0.27
CA VAL A 245 18.37 -4.43 0.31
C VAL A 245 18.21 -5.24 -0.98
N LEU A 246 18.46 -4.62 -2.13
CA LEU A 246 18.43 -5.30 -3.43
C LEU A 246 19.51 -6.40 -3.51
N TRP A 247 20.73 -6.09 -3.08
CA TRP A 247 21.84 -7.05 -3.04
C TRP A 247 21.53 -8.24 -2.12
N TYR A 248 21.10 -7.96 -0.90
CA TYR A 248 20.78 -8.95 0.12
C TYR A 248 19.65 -9.90 -0.32
N ASN A 249 18.60 -9.36 -0.93
CA ASN A 249 17.44 -10.16 -1.31
C ASN A 249 17.60 -10.83 -2.67
N THR A 250 18.11 -10.12 -3.67
CA THR A 250 18.17 -10.64 -5.06
C THR A 250 19.44 -11.44 -5.33
N VAL A 251 20.59 -11.01 -4.82
CA VAL A 251 21.88 -11.67 -5.10
C VAL A 251 22.18 -12.76 -4.08
N LEU A 252 22.01 -12.47 -2.78
CA LEU A 252 22.25 -13.46 -1.72
C LEU A 252 21.07 -14.41 -1.46
N ASN A 253 19.90 -14.14 -2.05
CA ASN A 253 18.66 -14.93 -1.94
C ASN A 253 18.22 -15.23 -0.49
N LYS A 254 18.56 -14.33 0.44
CA LYS A 254 18.32 -14.50 1.88
C LYS A 254 16.85 -14.28 2.28
N SER A 255 16.03 -13.70 1.39
CA SER A 255 14.59 -13.54 1.63
C SER A 255 13.87 -14.87 1.85
N SER A 256 14.41 -15.98 1.33
CA SER A 256 13.85 -17.32 1.53
C SER A 256 13.86 -17.80 2.99
N ASN A 257 14.75 -17.25 3.84
CA ASN A 257 14.82 -17.55 5.27
C ASN A 257 13.55 -17.15 6.04
N TRP A 258 12.79 -16.19 5.51
CA TRP A 258 11.53 -15.71 6.08
C TRP A 258 10.33 -16.49 5.56
N GLY A 259 10.55 -17.72 5.09
CA GLY A 259 9.54 -18.62 4.56
C GLY A 259 9.35 -18.49 3.05
N THR A 260 8.86 -19.57 2.44
CA THR A 260 8.54 -19.63 1.02
C THR A 260 7.09 -20.04 0.83
N SER A 261 6.51 -19.64 -0.31
CA SER A 261 5.13 -20.00 -0.63
C SER A 261 4.97 -20.36 -2.10
N PRO A 262 3.93 -21.14 -2.45
CA PRO A 262 3.71 -21.61 -3.82
C PRO A 262 3.63 -20.47 -4.84
N LEU A 263 3.93 -20.78 -6.10
CA LEU A 263 3.92 -19.83 -7.22
C LEU A 263 2.64 -18.98 -7.27
N LEU A 264 1.47 -19.63 -7.21
CA LEU A 264 0.17 -18.96 -7.37
C LEU A 264 -0.37 -18.30 -6.09
N TRP A 265 0.40 -18.25 -5.00
CA TRP A 265 -0.05 -17.72 -3.70
C TRP A 265 -0.64 -16.32 -3.78
N TYR A 266 -0.09 -15.45 -4.63
CA TYR A 266 -0.67 -14.13 -4.83
C TYR A 266 -2.08 -14.18 -5.41
N PHE A 267 -2.36 -15.10 -6.34
CA PHE A 267 -3.65 -15.20 -7.02
C PHE A 267 -4.74 -15.84 -6.16
N TYR A 268 -4.45 -16.95 -5.47
CA TYR A 268 -5.47 -17.64 -4.66
C TYR A 268 -5.56 -17.11 -3.22
N SER A 269 -4.56 -16.36 -2.74
CA SER A 269 -4.49 -15.95 -1.34
C SER A 269 -4.36 -14.45 -1.14
N ALA A 270 -3.39 -13.79 -1.77
CA ALA A 270 -3.15 -12.37 -1.51
C ALA A 270 -4.20 -11.44 -2.14
N LEU A 271 -4.52 -11.64 -3.43
CA LEU A 271 -5.52 -10.85 -4.15
C LEU A 271 -6.93 -11.01 -3.55
N PRO A 272 -7.41 -12.22 -3.21
CA PRO A 272 -8.71 -12.38 -2.55
C PRO A 272 -8.77 -11.71 -1.17
N ARG A 273 -7.70 -11.79 -0.38
CA ARG A 273 -7.63 -11.11 0.93
C ARG A 273 -7.62 -9.59 0.80
N GLY A 274 -6.90 -9.06 -0.19
CA GLY A 274 -6.78 -7.61 -0.39
C GLY A 274 -8.01 -6.95 -1.03
N LEU A 275 -8.69 -7.64 -1.94
CA LEU A 275 -9.81 -7.09 -2.71
C LEU A 275 -11.19 -7.55 -2.21
N GLY A 276 -11.24 -8.58 -1.36
CA GLY A 276 -12.48 -9.18 -0.89
C GLY A 276 -13.43 -9.52 -2.04
N CYS A 277 -14.69 -9.19 -1.88
CA CYS A 277 -15.71 -9.42 -2.91
C CYS A 277 -15.58 -8.51 -4.14
N SER A 278 -14.74 -7.46 -4.11
CA SER A 278 -14.51 -6.61 -5.29
C SER A 278 -13.79 -7.36 -6.41
N LEU A 279 -13.08 -8.44 -6.09
CA LEU A 279 -12.45 -9.34 -7.06
C LEU A 279 -13.45 -9.86 -8.11
N LEU A 280 -14.72 -10.08 -7.72
CA LEU A 280 -15.78 -10.58 -8.60
C LEU A 280 -16.11 -9.62 -9.76
N PHE A 281 -15.86 -8.31 -9.58
CA PHE A 281 -16.17 -7.29 -10.57
C PHE A 281 -15.00 -6.95 -11.49
N ILE A 282 -13.79 -7.45 -11.20
CA ILE A 282 -12.60 -7.19 -12.02
C ILE A 282 -12.77 -7.74 -13.45
N PRO A 283 -13.24 -8.98 -13.69
CA PRO A 283 -13.45 -9.49 -15.04
C PRO A 283 -14.43 -8.64 -15.85
N LEU A 284 -15.48 -8.13 -15.22
CA LEU A 284 -16.43 -7.20 -15.86
C LEU A 284 -15.79 -5.85 -16.22
N GLY A 285 -14.87 -5.37 -15.37
CA GLY A 285 -14.07 -4.18 -15.66
C GLY A 285 -13.13 -4.35 -16.86
N VAL A 286 -12.59 -5.55 -17.05
CA VAL A 286 -11.68 -5.89 -18.17
C VAL A 286 -12.39 -5.84 -19.52
N VAL A 287 -13.72 -5.97 -19.58
CA VAL A 287 -14.47 -5.82 -20.84
C VAL A 287 -14.28 -4.42 -21.44
N ASP A 288 -14.09 -3.39 -20.62
CA ASP A 288 -13.78 -2.05 -21.09
C ASP A 288 -12.30 -1.95 -21.49
N ARG A 289 -12.01 -1.88 -22.80
CA ARG A 289 -10.64 -1.78 -23.35
C ARG A 289 -9.80 -0.67 -22.73
N ARG A 290 -10.42 0.38 -22.19
CA ARG A 290 -9.70 1.48 -21.51
C ARG A 290 -9.00 1.02 -20.24
N THR A 291 -9.51 -0.01 -19.57
CA THR A 291 -8.93 -0.55 -18.33
C THR A 291 -7.73 -1.45 -18.59
N HIS A 292 -7.53 -1.94 -19.82
CA HIS A 292 -6.39 -2.81 -20.17
C HIS A 292 -5.05 -2.12 -19.94
N ALA A 293 -4.98 -0.81 -20.18
CA ALA A 293 -3.81 -0.01 -19.93
C ALA A 293 -3.37 -0.07 -18.44
N LEU A 294 -4.32 -0.23 -17.52
CA LEU A 294 -4.06 -0.42 -16.09
C LEU A 294 -3.89 -1.90 -15.73
N ALA A 295 -4.70 -2.79 -16.32
CA ALA A 295 -4.72 -4.20 -15.99
C ALA A 295 -3.39 -4.90 -16.33
N LEU A 296 -2.86 -4.67 -17.54
CA LEU A 296 -1.68 -5.35 -18.04
C LEU A 296 -0.43 -5.16 -17.16
N PRO A 297 0.00 -3.93 -16.81
CA PRO A 297 1.19 -3.76 -15.97
C PRO A 297 0.97 -4.28 -14.54
N ASN A 298 -0.24 -4.16 -13.98
CA ASN A 298 -0.51 -4.60 -12.60
C ASN A 298 -0.58 -6.13 -12.50
N LEU A 299 -1.29 -6.81 -13.41
CA LEU A 299 -1.34 -8.27 -13.43
C LEU A 299 0.00 -8.87 -13.86
N GLY A 300 0.71 -8.23 -14.80
CA GLY A 300 2.07 -8.60 -15.17
C GLY A 300 3.04 -8.48 -13.99
N PHE A 301 2.94 -7.42 -13.20
CA PHE A 301 3.74 -7.26 -11.99
C PHE A 301 3.47 -8.37 -10.97
N VAL A 302 2.20 -8.68 -10.69
CA VAL A 302 1.85 -9.80 -9.79
C VAL A 302 2.40 -11.12 -10.32
N ALA A 303 2.30 -11.37 -11.62
CA ALA A 303 2.82 -12.60 -12.24
C ALA A 303 4.35 -12.68 -12.13
N LEU A 304 5.08 -11.59 -12.39
CA LEU A 304 6.54 -11.57 -12.24
C LEU A 304 6.95 -11.79 -10.78
N TYR A 305 6.30 -11.11 -9.83
CA TYR A 305 6.60 -11.28 -8.41
C TYR A 305 6.23 -12.69 -7.91
N SER A 306 5.27 -13.35 -8.55
CA SER A 306 4.90 -14.75 -8.23
C SER A 306 6.03 -15.75 -8.47
N LEU A 307 7.03 -15.39 -9.29
CA LEU A 307 8.21 -16.21 -9.54
C LEU A 307 9.16 -16.24 -8.33
N LEU A 308 9.10 -15.26 -7.44
CA LEU A 308 9.98 -15.18 -6.27
C LEU A 308 9.52 -16.18 -5.19
N PRO A 309 10.43 -16.95 -4.56
CA PRO A 309 10.07 -17.94 -3.54
C PRO A 309 9.39 -17.33 -2.31
N HIS A 310 9.94 -16.22 -1.82
CA HIS A 310 9.40 -15.47 -0.69
C HIS A 310 8.31 -14.52 -1.19
N LYS A 311 7.16 -14.52 -0.52
CA LYS A 311 5.98 -13.73 -0.93
C LYS A 311 5.28 -13.14 0.28
N GLU A 312 4.87 -11.89 0.13
CA GLU A 312 4.17 -11.14 1.16
C GLU A 312 3.16 -10.19 0.52
N LEU A 313 2.03 -9.97 1.19
CA LEU A 313 0.95 -9.12 0.68
C LEU A 313 1.44 -7.71 0.33
N ARG A 314 2.36 -7.16 1.13
CA ARG A 314 2.88 -5.80 0.97
C ARG A 314 3.63 -5.57 -0.33
N PHE A 315 4.21 -6.60 -0.94
CA PHE A 315 4.96 -6.43 -2.17
C PHE A 315 4.06 -6.11 -3.36
N ILE A 316 2.81 -6.59 -3.33
CA ILE A 316 1.84 -6.35 -4.41
C ILE A 316 0.79 -5.28 -4.08
N ILE A 317 0.86 -4.65 -2.91
CA ILE A 317 -0.16 -3.72 -2.41
C ILE A 317 -0.40 -2.53 -3.37
N TYR A 318 0.63 -2.14 -4.12
CA TYR A 318 0.58 -1.07 -5.13
C TYR A 318 -0.41 -1.33 -6.26
N THR A 319 -0.79 -2.59 -6.47
CA THR A 319 -1.75 -2.97 -7.50
C THR A 319 -3.20 -2.74 -7.09
N PHE A 320 -3.48 -2.69 -5.78
CA PHE A 320 -4.85 -2.66 -5.28
C PHE A 320 -5.62 -1.41 -5.71
N PRO A 321 -5.06 -0.19 -5.72
CA PRO A 321 -5.75 0.97 -6.27
C PRO A 321 -6.16 0.77 -7.74
N ALA A 322 -5.27 0.23 -8.58
CA ALA A 322 -5.55 -0.02 -9.99
C ALA A 322 -6.62 -1.11 -10.19
N LEU A 323 -6.52 -2.22 -9.44
CA LEU A 323 -7.50 -3.30 -9.47
C LEU A 323 -8.88 -2.86 -8.94
N ASN A 324 -8.92 -1.99 -7.93
CA ASN A 324 -10.17 -1.37 -7.46
C ASN A 324 -10.80 -0.44 -8.49
N ILE A 325 -10.00 0.31 -9.27
CA ILE A 325 -10.52 1.09 -10.41
C ILE A 325 -11.19 0.16 -11.43
N MET A 326 -10.58 -1.00 -11.71
CA MET A 326 -11.18 -1.99 -12.62
C MET A 326 -12.49 -2.55 -12.08
N ALA A 327 -12.53 -2.96 -10.80
CA ALA A 327 -13.75 -3.39 -10.14
C ALA A 327 -14.84 -2.32 -10.18
N ALA A 328 -14.49 -1.06 -9.90
CA ALA A 328 -15.41 0.07 -9.95
C ALA A 328 -15.99 0.31 -11.36
N ARG A 329 -15.20 0.09 -12.42
CA ARG A 329 -15.70 0.12 -13.81
C ARG A 329 -16.72 -1.00 -14.08
N GLY A 330 -16.46 -2.22 -13.58
CA GLY A 330 -17.41 -3.32 -13.63
C GLY A 330 -18.73 -3.01 -12.92
N CYS A 331 -18.66 -2.49 -11.69
CA CYS A 331 -19.83 -2.03 -10.93
C CYS A 331 -20.61 -0.94 -11.69
N THR A 332 -19.90 0.05 -12.23
CA THR A 332 -20.49 1.15 -13.01
C THR A 332 -21.20 0.65 -14.26
N TYR A 333 -20.66 -0.36 -14.94
CA TYR A 333 -21.28 -0.99 -16.11
C TYR A 333 -22.64 -1.61 -15.76
N ILE A 334 -22.72 -2.32 -14.63
CA ILE A 334 -23.98 -2.91 -14.13
C ILE A 334 -24.99 -1.81 -13.78
N LEU A 335 -24.58 -0.83 -12.99
CA LEU A 335 -25.45 0.23 -12.48
C LEU A 335 -26.03 1.09 -13.62
N ASN A 336 -25.23 1.44 -14.62
CA ASN A 336 -25.70 2.23 -15.76
C ASN A 336 -26.71 1.46 -16.63
N ASN A 337 -26.70 0.13 -16.58
CA ASN A 337 -27.58 -0.73 -17.34
C ASN A 337 -28.78 -1.26 -16.51
N TYR A 338 -28.98 -0.77 -15.28
CA TYR A 338 -30.04 -1.23 -14.35
C TYR A 338 -31.44 -1.34 -14.98
N LYS A 339 -31.80 -0.40 -15.87
CA LYS A 339 -33.13 -0.37 -16.49
C LYS A 339 -33.33 -1.37 -17.64
N LYS A 340 -32.26 -2.02 -18.13
CA LYS A 340 -32.32 -2.84 -19.36
C LYS A 340 -32.89 -4.24 -19.14
N SER A 341 -32.60 -4.87 -17.99
CA SER A 341 -33.03 -6.25 -17.71
C SER A 341 -33.09 -6.51 -16.21
N TRP A 342 -33.94 -7.46 -15.81
CA TRP A 342 -33.98 -8.04 -14.46
C TRP A 342 -32.59 -8.45 -13.97
N LEU A 343 -31.73 -9.00 -14.84
CA LEU A 343 -30.37 -9.39 -14.48
C LEU A 343 -29.51 -8.21 -14.00
N TYR A 344 -29.68 -7.02 -14.60
CA TYR A 344 -28.98 -5.80 -14.14
C TYR A 344 -29.57 -5.24 -12.84
N LYS A 345 -30.86 -5.49 -12.56
CA LYS A 345 -31.47 -5.15 -11.27
C LYS A 345 -30.90 -6.02 -10.16
N MET A 346 -30.84 -7.32 -10.37
CA MET A 346 -30.18 -8.27 -9.46
C MET A 346 -28.70 -7.95 -9.32
N GLY A 347 -28.00 -7.66 -10.42
CA GLY A 347 -26.60 -7.22 -10.41
C GLY A 347 -26.37 -5.95 -9.59
N THR A 348 -27.33 -5.01 -9.60
CA THR A 348 -27.23 -3.80 -8.77
C THR A 348 -27.37 -4.12 -7.27
N LEU A 349 -28.25 -5.05 -6.90
CA LEU A 349 -28.31 -5.57 -5.53
C LEU A 349 -27.00 -6.26 -5.13
N LEU A 350 -26.39 -7.04 -6.03
CA LEU A 350 -25.07 -7.64 -5.81
C LEU A 350 -23.98 -6.57 -5.63
N VAL A 351 -24.01 -5.50 -6.42
CA VAL A 351 -23.09 -4.36 -6.26
C VAL A 351 -23.30 -3.67 -4.90
N ILE A 352 -24.51 -3.49 -4.42
CA ILE A 352 -24.71 -2.91 -3.08
C ILE A 352 -24.25 -3.89 -1.99
N GLY A 353 -24.62 -5.16 -2.12
CA GLY A 353 -24.25 -6.22 -1.20
C GLY A 353 -22.74 -6.39 -1.05
N HIS A 354 -21.97 -6.38 -2.14
CA HIS A 354 -20.51 -6.55 -2.05
C HIS A 354 -19.82 -5.42 -1.28
N ILE A 355 -20.33 -4.18 -1.36
CA ILE A 355 -19.78 -3.06 -0.60
C ILE A 355 -20.01 -3.30 0.89
N MET A 356 -21.23 -3.70 1.27
CA MET A 356 -21.55 -4.00 2.67
C MET A 356 -20.71 -5.17 3.21
N VAL A 357 -20.55 -6.24 2.43
CA VAL A 357 -19.72 -7.39 2.80
C VAL A 357 -18.26 -6.99 2.96
N ASN A 358 -17.71 -6.17 2.04
CA ASN A 358 -16.34 -5.69 2.16
C ASN A 358 -16.16 -4.79 3.39
N VAL A 359 -17.11 -3.90 3.70
CA VAL A 359 -17.06 -3.08 4.93
C VAL A 359 -17.04 -3.97 6.17
N ALA A 360 -17.93 -4.98 6.24
CA ALA A 360 -17.95 -5.93 7.35
C ALA A 360 -16.65 -6.75 7.44
N TYR A 361 -16.12 -7.19 6.29
CA TYR A 361 -14.85 -7.91 6.21
C TYR A 361 -13.67 -7.06 6.70
N THR A 362 -13.57 -5.81 6.26
CA THR A 362 -12.52 -4.88 6.70
C THR A 362 -12.64 -4.56 8.19
N ALA A 363 -13.85 -4.31 8.70
CA ALA A 363 -14.08 -4.05 10.13
C ALA A 363 -13.72 -5.26 11.00
N THR A 364 -14.11 -6.47 10.57
CA THR A 364 -13.73 -7.73 11.23
C THR A 364 -12.22 -7.94 11.21
N SER A 365 -11.59 -7.72 10.06
CA SER A 365 -10.14 -7.85 9.92
C SER A 365 -9.38 -6.85 10.80
N LEU A 366 -9.90 -5.62 10.93
CA LEU A 366 -9.34 -4.62 11.84
C LEU A 366 -9.46 -5.05 13.30
N TYR A 367 -10.62 -5.54 13.72
CA TYR A 367 -10.84 -6.07 15.06
C TYR A 367 -9.87 -7.22 15.39
N VAL A 368 -9.70 -8.18 14.47
CA VAL A 368 -8.73 -9.28 14.66
C VAL A 368 -7.29 -8.75 14.70
N SER A 369 -6.97 -7.75 13.88
CA SER A 369 -5.63 -7.17 13.79
C SER A 369 -5.19 -6.46 15.08
N HIS A 370 -6.13 -5.91 15.85
CA HIS A 370 -5.84 -5.29 17.16
C HIS A 370 -5.05 -6.22 18.09
N PHE A 371 -5.36 -7.52 18.08
CA PHE A 371 -4.71 -8.53 18.91
C PHE A 371 -3.36 -9.03 18.37
N ASN A 372 -2.83 -8.46 17.28
CA ASN A 372 -1.52 -8.81 16.73
C ASN A 372 -0.36 -7.99 17.31
N TYR A 373 -0.62 -7.16 18.34
CA TYR A 373 0.37 -6.27 18.93
C TYR A 373 0.60 -6.49 20.44
N PRO A 374 0.87 -7.73 20.89
CA PRO A 374 1.09 -8.01 22.31
C PRO A 374 2.30 -7.24 22.89
N GLY A 375 3.36 -6.97 22.13
CA GLY A 375 4.52 -6.21 22.63
C GLY A 375 4.19 -4.77 23.01
N GLY A 376 3.38 -4.09 22.20
CA GLY A 376 2.89 -2.74 22.53
C GLY A 376 2.01 -2.73 23.77
N VAL A 377 1.08 -3.70 23.86
CA VAL A 377 0.24 -3.89 25.05
C VAL A 377 1.07 -4.22 26.29
N ALA A 378 2.13 -5.01 26.15
CA ALA A 378 2.99 -5.38 27.26
C ALA A 378 3.75 -4.18 27.83
N MET A 379 4.22 -3.26 26.99
CA MET A 379 4.83 -1.99 27.43
C MET A 379 3.84 -1.14 28.23
N GLN A 380 2.60 -1.05 27.75
CA GLN A 380 1.55 -0.34 28.48
C GLN A 380 1.28 -0.99 29.85
N ARG A 381 1.15 -2.33 29.90
CA ARG A 381 0.95 -3.07 31.15
C ARG A 381 2.12 -2.94 32.12
N LEU A 382 3.35 -2.93 31.62
CA LEU A 382 4.53 -2.68 32.46
C LEU A 382 4.42 -1.33 33.17
N HIS A 383 4.09 -0.27 32.42
CA HIS A 383 3.94 1.08 32.98
C HIS A 383 2.74 1.23 33.92
N GLU A 384 1.69 0.43 33.75
CA GLU A 384 0.55 0.38 34.67
C GLU A 384 0.86 -0.35 35.98
N LEU A 385 1.67 -1.42 35.91
CA LEU A 385 1.95 -2.32 37.03
C LEU A 385 3.15 -1.89 37.87
N VAL A 386 4.15 -1.26 37.24
CA VAL A 386 5.40 -0.88 37.91
C VAL A 386 5.39 0.64 38.12
N PRO A 387 5.37 1.12 39.37
CA PRO A 387 5.27 2.55 39.66
C PRO A 387 6.51 3.32 39.17
N PRO A 388 6.33 4.53 38.61
CA PRO A 388 7.42 5.45 38.30
C PRO A 388 7.97 6.03 39.60
N GLN A 389 8.92 5.32 40.23
CA GLN A 389 9.68 5.70 41.43
C GLN A 389 8.94 6.57 42.47
N THR A 390 8.38 5.95 43.51
CA THR A 390 8.26 6.61 44.82
C THR A 390 9.59 6.49 45.54
N ASP A 391 10.10 7.62 46.02
CA ASP A 391 11.29 7.75 46.86
C ASP A 391 11.41 6.59 47.88
N LEU A 392 12.61 6.00 47.92
CA LEU A 392 13.11 4.97 48.85
C LEU A 392 13.18 3.54 48.28
N VAL A 393 14.43 3.13 48.06
CA VAL A 393 14.97 1.79 47.77
C VAL A 393 15.22 1.47 46.29
N PHE A 394 16.43 1.85 45.85
CA PHE A 394 17.32 1.24 44.86
C PHE A 394 16.77 0.03 44.08
N LEU A 395 16.19 0.29 42.91
CA LEU A 395 16.54 -0.43 41.69
C LEU A 395 16.03 0.39 40.49
N ASP A 396 16.96 0.96 39.71
CA ASP A 396 16.61 1.50 38.40
C ASP A 396 16.01 0.34 37.59
N VAL A 397 14.80 0.52 37.07
CA VAL A 397 14.15 -0.52 36.29
C VAL A 397 14.95 -0.72 35.01
N LEU A 398 15.60 -1.87 34.92
CA LEU A 398 16.28 -2.36 33.73
C LEU A 398 15.40 -3.44 33.10
N LEU A 399 14.81 -3.13 31.95
CA LEU A 399 13.92 -4.00 31.18
C LEU A 399 14.66 -4.62 30.00
N HIS A 400 14.65 -5.94 29.90
CA HIS A 400 14.98 -6.65 28.68
C HIS A 400 13.74 -6.84 27.81
N ILE A 401 13.83 -6.50 26.53
CA ILE A 401 12.78 -6.68 25.53
C ILE A 401 13.29 -7.68 24.50
N ASP A 402 12.68 -8.86 24.46
CA ASP A 402 13.07 -9.87 23.49
C ASP A 402 12.61 -9.56 22.06
N VAL A 403 13.10 -10.36 21.12
CA VAL A 403 12.78 -10.21 19.69
C VAL A 403 11.27 -10.33 19.44
N ALA A 404 10.58 -11.27 20.10
CA ALA A 404 9.14 -11.48 19.88
C ALA A 404 8.32 -10.25 20.31
N ALA A 405 8.67 -9.64 21.44
CA ALA A 405 8.07 -8.40 21.92
C ALA A 405 8.41 -7.22 21.01
N ALA A 406 9.69 -7.04 20.67
CA ALA A 406 10.15 -5.98 19.76
C ALA A 406 9.40 -6.01 18.42
N GLN A 407 9.12 -7.20 17.89
CA GLN A 407 8.43 -7.37 16.61
C GLN A 407 6.92 -7.13 16.65
N THR A 408 6.33 -7.01 17.84
CA THR A 408 4.89 -6.96 18.05
C THR A 408 4.39 -5.71 18.75
N GLY A 409 5.03 -4.55 18.52
CA GLY A 409 4.47 -3.24 18.89
C GLY A 409 5.31 -2.38 19.81
N VAL A 410 6.47 -2.86 20.27
CA VAL A 410 7.35 -2.05 21.12
C VAL A 410 8.00 -0.93 20.30
N SER A 411 7.96 0.30 20.81
CA SER A 411 8.61 1.48 20.24
C SER A 411 9.14 2.41 21.32
N ARG A 412 10.04 3.34 20.97
CA ARG A 412 10.56 4.36 21.91
C ARG A 412 9.45 5.31 22.38
N PHE A 413 8.41 5.55 21.58
CA PHE A 413 7.23 6.32 22.02
C PHE A 413 6.49 5.68 23.21
N LEU A 414 6.66 4.37 23.44
CA LEU A 414 6.08 3.68 24.60
C LEU A 414 7.00 3.68 25.83
N GLN A 415 8.20 4.25 25.74
CA GLN A 415 9.15 4.37 26.85
C GLN A 415 8.86 5.64 27.64
N VAL A 416 7.81 5.59 28.47
CA VAL A 416 7.28 6.80 29.13
C VAL A 416 8.18 7.26 30.29
N ASN A 417 8.95 6.35 30.89
CA ASN A 417 9.77 6.65 32.07
C ASN A 417 11.24 6.83 31.69
N GLU A 418 11.73 8.08 31.70
CA GLU A 418 13.14 8.40 31.36
C GLU A 418 14.15 7.80 32.35
N GLY A 419 13.75 7.51 33.58
CA GLY A 419 14.59 6.87 34.59
C GLY A 419 14.76 5.36 34.40
N TRP A 420 14.06 4.76 33.44
CA TRP A 420 14.16 3.33 33.15
C TRP A 420 15.12 3.08 31.99
N ARG A 421 15.77 1.92 32.00
CA ARG A 421 16.65 1.47 30.93
C ARG A 421 15.98 0.34 30.16
N TYR A 422 15.88 0.52 28.85
CA TYR A 422 15.23 -0.42 27.93
C TYR A 422 16.27 -1.03 27.02
N ASP A 423 16.49 -2.33 27.16
CA ASP A 423 17.50 -3.08 26.43
C ASP A 423 16.83 -4.06 25.46
N LYS A 424 17.22 -4.03 24.18
CA LYS A 424 16.72 -4.91 23.12
C LYS A 424 17.82 -5.82 22.54
N ARG A 425 18.92 -5.99 23.27
CA ARG A 425 20.06 -6.77 22.78
C ARG A 425 19.67 -8.21 22.51
N GLU A 426 20.09 -8.74 21.36
CA GLU A 426 19.75 -10.10 20.93
C GLU A 426 20.85 -11.14 21.26
N ASP A 427 21.99 -10.69 21.82
CA ASP A 427 23.14 -11.54 22.17
C ASP A 427 22.91 -12.33 23.47
N VAL A 428 22.10 -11.81 24.38
CA VAL A 428 21.76 -12.48 25.64
C VAL A 428 20.65 -13.50 25.43
N GLN A 429 20.98 -14.78 25.58
CA GLN A 429 20.02 -15.87 25.42
C GLN A 429 19.16 -16.08 26.68
N PRO A 430 17.93 -16.60 26.54
CA PRO A 430 17.10 -16.95 27.69
C PRO A 430 17.82 -17.92 28.66
N GLY A 431 17.85 -17.56 29.94
CA GLY A 431 18.48 -18.36 31.01
C GLY A 431 19.98 -18.14 31.19
N ALA A 432 20.62 -17.28 30.39
CA ALA A 432 22.02 -16.90 30.60
C ALA A 432 22.20 -16.10 31.90
N GLU A 433 23.40 -16.12 32.50
CA GLU A 433 23.68 -15.38 33.74
C GLU A 433 23.39 -13.89 33.62
N GLY A 434 23.71 -13.28 32.47
CA GLY A 434 23.40 -11.87 32.18
C GLY A 434 21.90 -11.54 32.16
N MET A 435 21.01 -12.53 32.04
CA MET A 435 19.56 -12.28 32.18
C MET A 435 19.17 -11.93 33.62
N LEU A 436 19.97 -12.36 34.61
CA LEU A 436 19.72 -12.03 36.00
C LEU A 436 20.02 -10.57 36.32
N ASP A 437 20.75 -9.84 35.48
CA ASP A 437 21.00 -8.41 35.68
C ASP A 437 19.74 -7.57 35.48
N TYR A 438 18.81 -8.05 34.66
CA TYR A 438 17.56 -7.36 34.37
C TYR A 438 16.59 -7.49 35.54
N THR A 439 15.97 -6.36 35.86
CA THR A 439 14.91 -6.30 36.88
C THR A 439 13.60 -6.87 36.33
N HIS A 440 13.36 -6.64 35.04
CA HIS A 440 12.16 -7.06 34.33
C HIS A 440 12.55 -7.65 32.98
N ILE A 441 11.83 -8.69 32.56
CA ILE A 441 12.04 -9.34 31.27
C ILE A 441 10.70 -9.44 30.56
N LEU A 442 10.61 -8.86 29.37
CA LEU A 442 9.50 -9.04 28.46
C LEU A 442 9.91 -10.04 27.39
N MET A 443 9.25 -11.21 27.39
CA MET A 443 9.66 -12.32 26.53
C MET A 443 8.51 -13.16 25.97
N GLU A 444 8.80 -13.95 24.93
CA GLU A 444 7.89 -14.95 24.38
C GLU A 444 7.44 -15.98 25.43
N ALA A 445 6.13 -16.25 25.46
CA ALA A 445 5.49 -17.20 26.35
C ALA A 445 5.71 -18.66 25.91
N ALA A 446 6.98 -19.05 25.73
CA ALA A 446 7.37 -20.42 25.42
C ALA A 446 7.56 -21.23 26.71
N PRO A 447 6.90 -22.39 26.89
CA PRO A 447 7.03 -23.20 28.11
C PRO A 447 8.46 -23.55 28.49
N GLY A 448 9.31 -23.82 27.48
CA GLY A 448 10.73 -24.13 27.68
C GLY A 448 11.51 -22.94 28.24
N HIS A 449 11.26 -21.72 27.76
CA HIS A 449 11.94 -20.54 28.28
C HIS A 449 11.41 -20.12 29.66
N LEU A 450 10.10 -20.23 29.87
CA LEU A 450 9.46 -19.94 31.16
C LEU A 450 9.99 -20.83 32.29
N ALA A 451 10.30 -22.09 31.99
CA ALA A 451 10.86 -23.02 32.96
C ALA A 451 12.23 -22.55 33.52
N LEU A 452 13.03 -21.84 32.71
CA LEU A 452 14.36 -21.35 33.11
C LEU A 452 14.29 -20.26 34.18
N TYR A 453 13.17 -19.54 34.27
CA TYR A 453 12.99 -18.40 35.17
C TYR A 453 12.08 -18.70 36.35
N ARG A 454 11.63 -19.95 36.50
CA ARG A 454 10.64 -20.34 37.52
C ARG A 454 11.05 -19.99 38.95
N ASP A 455 12.33 -20.12 39.26
CA ASP A 455 12.88 -19.93 40.61
C ASP A 455 13.49 -18.53 40.81
N THR A 456 13.70 -17.78 39.71
CA THR A 456 14.40 -16.48 39.72
C THR A 456 13.47 -15.29 39.46
N HIS A 457 12.36 -15.49 38.75
CA HIS A 457 11.42 -14.44 38.39
C HIS A 457 9.97 -14.84 38.68
N ARG A 458 9.14 -13.84 38.99
CA ARG A 458 7.68 -13.96 39.05
C ARG A 458 7.04 -13.45 37.77
N VAL A 459 5.96 -14.09 37.35
CA VAL A 459 5.12 -13.60 36.23
C VAL A 459 4.25 -12.45 36.74
N LEU A 460 4.49 -11.24 36.24
CA LEU A 460 3.68 -10.07 36.52
C LEU A 460 2.43 -9.99 35.64
N ALA A 461 2.58 -10.30 34.36
CA ALA A 461 1.48 -10.27 33.40
C ALA A 461 1.68 -11.28 32.27
N SER A 462 0.57 -11.86 31.82
CA SER A 462 0.49 -12.68 30.62
C SER A 462 -0.26 -11.89 29.56
N ILE A 463 0.37 -11.65 28.41
CA ILE A 463 -0.19 -10.84 27.34
C ILE A 463 -0.70 -11.76 26.22
N GLU A 464 -1.99 -11.63 25.95
CA GLU A 464 -2.66 -12.40 24.92
C GLU A 464 -2.38 -11.84 23.52
N GLY A 465 -2.23 -12.73 22.55
CA GLY A 465 -2.19 -12.41 21.14
C GLY A 465 -2.99 -13.42 20.33
N THR A 466 -3.42 -13.01 19.14
CA THR A 466 -4.21 -13.89 18.27
C THR A 466 -3.36 -15.00 17.65
N THR A 467 -3.91 -16.21 17.63
CA THR A 467 -3.34 -17.38 16.93
C THR A 467 -4.07 -17.71 15.64
N GLY A 468 -5.30 -17.21 15.50
CA GLY A 468 -6.16 -17.50 14.37
C GLY A 468 -7.61 -17.14 14.67
N VAL A 469 -8.44 -17.37 13.67
CA VAL A 469 -9.88 -17.16 13.74
C VAL A 469 -10.55 -18.49 13.43
N SER A 470 -11.45 -18.92 14.31
CA SER A 470 -12.29 -20.09 14.06
C SER A 470 -13.69 -19.64 13.64
N LEU A 471 -14.31 -20.36 12.70
CA LEU A 471 -15.65 -20.04 12.21
C LEU A 471 -16.68 -20.85 12.99
N THR A 472 -17.43 -20.16 13.86
CA THR A 472 -18.50 -20.75 14.66
C THR A 472 -19.83 -20.22 14.16
N LEU A 473 -20.44 -20.92 13.19
CA LEU A 473 -21.67 -20.48 12.50
C LEU A 473 -22.91 -20.37 13.41
N THR A 474 -22.84 -20.88 14.63
CA THR A 474 -23.93 -20.86 15.63
C THR A 474 -23.92 -19.62 16.51
N LYS A 475 -22.91 -18.74 16.41
CA LYS A 475 -22.81 -17.49 17.17
C LYS A 475 -22.91 -16.27 16.25
N LEU A 476 -23.23 -15.10 16.83
CA LEU A 476 -23.16 -13.81 16.14
C LEU A 476 -22.21 -12.87 16.91
N PRO A 477 -21.07 -12.46 16.34
CA PRO A 477 -20.61 -12.77 14.98
C PRO A 477 -20.19 -14.26 14.80
N PRO A 478 -20.23 -14.80 13.58
CA PRO A 478 -20.01 -16.23 13.31
C PRO A 478 -18.53 -16.64 13.31
N PHE A 479 -17.74 -16.03 14.20
CA PHE A 479 -16.33 -16.33 14.36
C PHE A 479 -15.90 -16.10 15.81
N ASP A 480 -14.95 -16.92 16.28
CA ASP A 480 -14.27 -16.75 17.55
C ASP A 480 -12.79 -16.43 17.26
N VAL A 481 -12.24 -15.44 17.99
CA VAL A 481 -10.81 -15.10 17.90
C VAL A 481 -10.07 -15.95 18.93
N ASN A 482 -9.18 -16.82 18.45
CA ASN A 482 -8.43 -17.72 19.32
C ASN A 482 -7.25 -16.96 19.92
N LEU A 483 -7.42 -16.51 21.16
CA LEU A 483 -6.39 -15.83 21.92
C LEU A 483 -5.56 -16.86 22.71
N GLN A 484 -4.25 -16.68 22.70
CA GLN A 484 -3.32 -17.42 23.55
C GLN A 484 -2.31 -16.45 24.12
N THR A 485 -1.75 -16.78 25.29
CA THR A 485 -0.63 -16.02 25.84
C THR A 485 0.55 -16.10 24.87
N LYS A 486 0.97 -14.94 24.35
CA LYS A 486 2.07 -14.82 23.40
C LYS A 486 3.32 -14.25 24.06
N LEU A 487 3.16 -13.31 24.96
CA LEU A 487 4.25 -12.72 25.73
C LEU A 487 3.96 -12.81 27.22
N VAL A 488 5.01 -12.79 28.01
CA VAL A 488 4.98 -12.73 29.46
C VAL A 488 5.89 -11.60 29.92
N LEU A 489 5.42 -10.88 30.93
CA LEU A 489 6.21 -9.92 31.67
C LEU A 489 6.66 -10.57 32.97
N LEU A 490 7.97 -10.67 33.16
CA LEU A 490 8.60 -11.24 34.33
C LEU A 490 9.26 -10.14 35.17
N GLU A 491 9.29 -10.33 36.48
CA GLU A 491 10.02 -9.50 37.44
C GLU A 491 10.92 -10.36 38.30
N ARG A 492 12.16 -9.91 38.48
CA ARG A 492 13.17 -10.64 39.24
C ARG A 492 12.82 -10.68 40.73
N LEU A 493 12.96 -11.86 41.34
CA LEU A 493 12.81 -12.03 42.78
C LEU A 493 14.07 -11.51 43.50
N LEU A 494 13.89 -10.64 44.49
CA LEU A 494 14.99 -10.11 45.32
C LEU A 494 15.62 -11.17 46.23
N ARG A 495 14.95 -12.30 46.45
CA ARG A 495 15.46 -13.51 47.10
C ARG A 495 14.95 -14.74 46.34
N PRO A 496 15.82 -15.52 45.67
CA PRO A 496 15.40 -16.79 45.07
C PRO A 496 14.96 -17.77 46.17
N ALA A 497 13.94 -18.58 45.86
CA ALA A 497 13.35 -19.55 46.80
C ALA A 497 14.26 -20.76 47.03
#